data_AF-A0A9P3LWQ0-F1
#
_entry.id   AF-A0A9P3LWQ0-F1
#
_cell.length_a   1.000
_cell.length_b   1.000
_cell.length_c   1.000
_cell.angle_alpha   90.00
_cell.angle_beta   90.00
_cell.angle_gamma   90.00
#
_symmetry.space_group_name_H-M   'P 1'
#
loop_
_entity.id
_entity.type
_entity.pdbx_description
1 polymer ?
#
loop_
_entity_poly.entity_id
_entity_poly.type
_entity_poly.pdbx_seq_one_letter_code
_entity_poly.pdbx_strand_id
1 'polypeptide(L)'
;MAMPARKLYWITAAIFLAVVFLSYHKSNSYNDYNDSTSYVDPSTSRNKDPSNPYEYSNPGTGSSKGNTGSQYNEDKTTDDYSEKTEDPKDTSVNLPKDTTTTPSTTTNTPPPEPNTSGQYDTLVVIPSSWTQIQNRRWVRETIFGIKNNLEPCKLYDGRIIYKFYIHGRSTWGKTKIHSAEYMQAQVRDLYGELVEFNDSMFANKTIAPHSVWGDALDWAVNTFVPQEKIKVDKIAIFDSTTIVNLPKMEQTVKGAVNPNGFVYTWGEPRTWAAMVSFSVAQKLLENRAVIESEREVPLNLIDATKIYFTAPSFKQEKGKGQLWASEVEKIDVSTEVVGQVYQQEDWMPIADHLAIQPTAACAVDVNRKKNVAVLTSSYIYVDMCMAEASLYAAENKRLYAEKHGYDFVARAAEFAQEEFRGRRLVWGKIGALQKVLPHYEWLFWMDMDAVVADMDKDVRELLKFAEENKRPEQDEISLVVVRPVRDPKLNAGVLLIKNTDWSRRFLNEVQTRTEWYAKSSYEQAAIWDVMMDPQWTSGVYLYDKNDHVMNTFPKQYEEGDFIIHFAPAGCPAVPVLEALRKVKNGESVKGVGIDY
;
A
#
# COMPACT_ATOMS: atom_id res chain seq x y z
N MET A 1 -9.91 36.56 -53.73
CA MET A 1 -10.24 37.68 -52.81
C MET A 1 -9.62 37.36 -51.45
N ALA A 2 -8.54 38.05 -51.06
CA ALA A 2 -7.91 37.84 -49.77
C ALA A 2 -8.77 38.47 -48.67
N MET A 3 -9.24 37.66 -47.72
CA MET A 3 -9.98 38.17 -46.57
C MET A 3 -9.00 38.90 -45.64
N PRO A 4 -9.26 40.15 -45.22
CA PRO A 4 -8.35 40.88 -44.35
C PRO A 4 -8.12 40.10 -43.05
N ALA A 5 -6.86 39.92 -42.62
CA ALA A 5 -6.47 39.12 -41.45
C ALA A 5 -7.28 39.47 -40.18
N ARG A 6 -7.72 40.72 -40.07
CA ARG A 6 -8.58 41.20 -38.98
C ARG A 6 -9.96 40.52 -38.94
N LYS A 7 -10.56 40.18 -40.09
CA LYS A 7 -11.82 39.42 -40.16
C LYS A 7 -11.62 37.96 -39.75
N LEU A 8 -10.50 37.36 -40.14
CA LEU A 8 -10.18 35.98 -39.73
C LEU A 8 -10.03 35.90 -38.21
N TYR A 9 -9.34 36.85 -37.58
CA TYR A 9 -9.18 36.89 -36.12
C TYR A 9 -10.53 36.93 -35.37
N TRP A 10 -11.46 37.79 -35.81
CA TRP A 10 -12.79 37.88 -35.21
C TRP A 10 -13.64 36.63 -35.41
N ILE A 11 -13.54 35.98 -36.57
CA ILE A 11 -14.22 34.69 -36.83
C ILE A 11 -13.66 33.60 -35.90
N THR A 12 -12.34 33.55 -35.74
CA THR A 12 -11.70 32.52 -34.89
C THR A 12 -12.04 32.73 -33.41
N ALA A 13 -12.06 33.98 -32.94
CA ALA A 13 -12.48 34.33 -31.59
C ALA A 13 -13.97 34.00 -31.33
N ALA A 14 -14.84 34.25 -32.32
CA ALA A 14 -16.26 33.92 -32.22
C ALA A 14 -16.50 32.40 -32.16
N ILE A 15 -15.75 31.62 -32.95
CA ILE A 15 -15.80 30.15 -32.90
C ILE A 15 -15.32 29.65 -31.53
N PHE A 16 -14.22 30.18 -31.01
CA PHE A 16 -13.70 29.79 -29.70
C PHE A 16 -14.72 30.07 -28.57
N LEU A 17 -15.33 31.27 -28.56
CA LEU A 17 -16.37 31.61 -27.59
C LEU A 17 -17.62 30.73 -27.73
N ALA A 18 -18.02 30.38 -28.96
CA ALA A 18 -19.13 29.47 -29.18
C ALA A 18 -18.84 28.05 -28.65
N VAL A 19 -17.62 27.54 -28.84
CA VAL A 19 -17.19 26.23 -28.30
C VAL A 19 -17.19 26.24 -26.78
N VAL A 20 -16.66 27.29 -26.15
CA VAL A 20 -16.69 27.44 -24.68
C VAL A 20 -18.13 27.51 -24.15
N PHE A 21 -19.00 28.29 -24.80
CA PHE A 21 -20.40 28.44 -24.38
C PHE A 21 -21.20 27.14 -24.54
N LEU A 22 -21.01 26.41 -25.65
CA LEU A 22 -21.66 25.12 -25.88
C LEU A 22 -21.15 24.04 -24.91
N SER A 23 -19.86 24.07 -24.57
CA SER A 23 -19.28 23.15 -23.59
C SER A 23 -19.79 23.44 -22.17
N TYR A 24 -19.96 24.72 -21.83
CA TYR A 24 -20.51 25.14 -20.54
C TYR A 24 -22.00 24.77 -20.39
N HIS A 25 -22.80 24.93 -21.45
CA HIS A 25 -24.22 24.56 -21.40
C HIS A 25 -24.47 23.06 -21.42
N LYS A 26 -23.60 22.26 -22.07
CA LYS A 26 -23.70 20.79 -22.03
C LYS A 26 -23.46 20.22 -20.62
N SER A 27 -22.73 20.94 -19.76
CA SER A 27 -22.48 20.54 -18.37
C SER A 27 -23.67 20.81 -17.42
N ASN A 28 -24.60 21.70 -17.78
CA ASN A 28 -25.68 22.14 -16.87
C ASN A 28 -27.04 21.46 -17.14
N SER A 29 -27.15 20.57 -18.12
CA SER A 29 -28.42 19.93 -18.50
C SER A 29 -28.66 18.54 -17.88
N TYR A 30 -27.87 18.14 -16.87
CA TYR A 30 -28.05 16.90 -16.11
C TYR A 30 -28.27 17.23 -14.63
N ASN A 31 -29.40 17.87 -14.32
CA ASN A 31 -29.91 18.02 -12.95
C ASN A 31 -31.45 18.04 -13.04
N ASP A 32 -32.03 16.85 -13.08
CA ASP A 32 -33.37 16.59 -12.54
C ASP A 32 -33.50 15.08 -12.33
N TYR A 33 -33.03 14.61 -11.18
CA TYR A 33 -33.52 13.39 -10.58
C TYR A 33 -33.82 13.70 -9.12
N ASN A 34 -35.13 13.74 -8.84
CA ASN A 34 -35.69 13.96 -7.52
C ASN A 34 -35.20 12.89 -6.55
N ASP A 35 -34.63 13.37 -5.45
CA ASP A 35 -34.32 12.61 -4.25
C ASP A 35 -35.62 12.43 -3.44
N SER A 36 -36.19 11.22 -3.51
CA SER A 36 -37.20 10.76 -2.56
C SER A 36 -36.78 9.38 -2.06
N THR A 37 -35.95 9.36 -1.03
CA THR A 37 -35.63 8.16 -0.27
C THR A 37 -36.77 7.84 0.69
N SER A 38 -37.75 7.07 0.22
CA SER A 38 -38.65 6.32 1.10
C SER A 38 -38.11 4.91 1.31
N TYR A 39 -37.86 4.60 2.57
CA TYR A 39 -37.62 3.25 3.13
C TYR A 39 -38.51 2.19 2.44
N VAL A 40 -37.91 1.12 1.90
CA VAL A 40 -38.64 -0.06 1.43
C VAL A 40 -38.10 -1.32 2.11
N ASP A 41 -39.06 -1.97 2.75
CA ASP A 41 -39.06 -3.21 3.51
C ASP A 41 -38.64 -4.44 2.66
N PRO A 42 -37.68 -5.28 3.10
CA PRO A 42 -37.22 -6.42 2.31
C PRO A 42 -38.12 -7.64 2.57
N SER A 43 -39.27 -7.68 1.92
CA SER A 43 -39.93 -8.96 1.61
C SER A 43 -40.66 -8.87 0.28
N THR A 44 -40.02 -9.34 -0.80
CA THR A 44 -40.69 -10.04 -1.92
C THR A 44 -39.67 -10.51 -2.95
N SER A 45 -39.46 -11.82 -2.98
CA SER A 45 -38.74 -12.56 -4.02
C SER A 45 -39.46 -12.52 -5.37
N ARG A 46 -38.74 -12.31 -6.48
CA ARG A 46 -39.09 -12.90 -7.78
C ARG A 46 -37.86 -13.30 -8.58
N ASN A 47 -37.85 -14.59 -8.91
CA ASN A 47 -36.98 -15.30 -9.85
C ASN A 47 -36.78 -14.56 -11.18
N LYS A 48 -35.52 -14.48 -11.64
CA LYS A 48 -35.18 -14.63 -13.07
C LYS A 48 -33.85 -15.38 -13.25
N ASP A 49 -33.90 -16.25 -14.24
CA ASP A 49 -32.97 -17.24 -14.80
C ASP A 49 -31.58 -16.66 -15.20
N PRO A 50 -30.45 -17.35 -14.96
CA PRO A 50 -29.12 -16.87 -15.30
C PRO A 50 -28.61 -17.50 -16.60
N SER A 51 -28.46 -16.70 -17.66
CA SER A 51 -27.58 -17.05 -18.77
C SER A 51 -26.82 -15.83 -19.29
N ASN A 52 -25.51 -15.87 -19.07
CA ASN A 52 -24.44 -15.22 -19.83
C ASN A 52 -24.03 -13.77 -19.45
N PRO A 53 -22.84 -13.56 -18.82
CA PRO A 53 -22.24 -12.24 -18.70
C PRO A 53 -21.00 -12.06 -19.61
N TYR A 54 -21.15 -11.09 -20.53
CA TYR A 54 -20.16 -10.09 -21.00
C TYR A 54 -18.96 -10.50 -21.88
N GLU A 55 -19.19 -10.35 -23.19
CA GLU A 55 -18.20 -10.16 -24.25
C GLU A 55 -17.84 -8.66 -24.34
N TYR A 56 -16.56 -8.30 -24.18
CA TYR A 56 -16.06 -6.95 -24.42
C TYR A 56 -15.99 -6.70 -25.93
N SER A 57 -16.77 -5.73 -26.42
CA SER A 57 -16.78 -5.31 -27.82
C SER A 57 -15.73 -4.22 -28.08
N ASN A 58 -14.78 -4.49 -28.97
CA ASN A 58 -13.90 -3.50 -29.59
C ASN A 58 -14.70 -2.60 -30.55
N PRO A 59 -14.47 -1.28 -30.58
CA PRO A 59 -15.10 -0.42 -31.58
C PRO A 59 -14.34 -0.46 -32.91
N GLY A 60 -14.99 -1.04 -33.93
CA GLY A 60 -15.10 -0.40 -35.24
C GLY A 60 -14.02 -0.68 -36.29
N THR A 61 -14.22 -1.75 -37.07
CA THR A 61 -13.91 -1.72 -38.52
C THR A 61 -15.18 -2.06 -39.28
N GLY A 62 -15.81 -1.02 -39.87
CA GLY A 62 -16.97 -1.15 -40.74
C GLY A 62 -16.62 -1.87 -42.04
N SER A 63 -17.48 -2.79 -42.44
CA SER A 63 -17.33 -3.63 -43.63
C SER A 63 -18.13 -3.11 -44.83
N SER A 64 -17.71 -3.59 -46.01
CA SER A 64 -18.53 -3.89 -47.21
C SER A 64 -18.92 -2.68 -48.08
N LYS A 65 -18.96 -2.70 -49.41
CA LYS A 65 -18.83 -3.64 -50.56
C LYS A 65 -18.77 -2.68 -51.78
N GLY A 66 -18.02 -2.84 -52.88
CA GLY A 66 -17.89 -3.96 -53.80
C GLY A 66 -17.67 -3.40 -55.22
N ASN A 67 -16.94 -4.16 -56.05
CA ASN A 67 -16.85 -4.13 -57.52
C ASN A 67 -16.58 -2.82 -58.29
N THR A 68 -15.45 -2.75 -59.00
CA THR A 68 -15.34 -2.88 -60.48
C THR A 68 -13.87 -2.76 -60.88
N GLY A 69 -13.44 -3.56 -61.87
CA GLY A 69 -12.05 -3.62 -62.29
C GLY A 69 -11.59 -2.43 -63.12
N SER A 70 -10.27 -2.27 -63.25
CA SER A 70 -9.56 -1.91 -64.49
C SER A 70 -8.07 -1.71 -64.20
N GLN A 71 -7.23 -2.40 -64.98
CA GLN A 71 -6.04 -1.88 -65.67
C GLN A 71 -4.80 -1.33 -64.91
N TYR A 72 -3.70 -2.04 -65.19
CA TYR A 72 -2.40 -1.57 -65.71
C TYR A 72 -1.31 -0.97 -64.80
N ASN A 73 -0.14 -1.59 -65.01
CA ASN A 73 1.26 -1.12 -64.97
C ASN A 73 1.91 -0.91 -63.61
N GLU A 74 2.89 -1.76 -63.28
CA GLU A 74 4.30 -1.62 -63.70
C GLU A 74 4.85 -0.24 -63.31
N ASP A 75 5.63 -0.19 -62.22
CA ASP A 75 7.01 0.24 -62.42
C ASP A 75 7.97 -0.31 -61.37
N LYS A 76 9.17 -0.61 -61.88
CA LYS A 76 10.33 -1.18 -61.21
C LYS A 76 11.07 -0.11 -60.42
N THR A 77 11.84 -0.53 -59.42
CA THR A 77 13.22 -0.09 -59.07
C THR A 77 13.58 -0.81 -57.75
N THR A 78 14.28 -1.95 -57.79
CA THR A 78 15.75 -2.18 -57.83
C THR A 78 16.52 -1.73 -56.60
N ASP A 79 17.53 -2.58 -56.29
CA ASP A 79 18.66 -2.42 -55.39
C ASP A 79 18.44 -3.04 -53.99
N ASP A 80 18.72 -4.34 -53.79
CA ASP A 80 20.03 -5.02 -53.77
C ASP A 80 20.91 -4.53 -52.61
N TYR A 81 21.10 -5.35 -51.57
CA TYR A 81 22.42 -5.66 -51.03
C TYR A 81 22.34 -6.88 -50.09
N SER A 82 23.22 -7.82 -50.39
CA SER A 82 23.34 -9.18 -49.87
C SER A 82 24.13 -9.27 -48.56
N GLU A 83 23.83 -10.33 -47.82
CA GLU A 83 24.62 -10.87 -46.72
C GLU A 83 26.08 -11.14 -47.13
N LYS A 84 27.01 -10.83 -46.21
CA LYS A 84 28.24 -11.62 -46.04
C LYS A 84 28.58 -11.80 -44.56
N THR A 85 28.81 -13.07 -44.25
CA THR A 85 29.39 -13.66 -43.06
C THR A 85 30.90 -13.44 -43.01
N GLU A 86 31.46 -13.07 -41.85
CA GLU A 86 32.85 -13.39 -41.46
C GLU A 86 32.95 -13.61 -39.94
N ASP A 87 33.72 -14.63 -39.57
CA ASP A 87 34.01 -15.16 -38.24
C ASP A 87 34.94 -14.25 -37.38
N PRO A 88 35.01 -14.48 -36.05
CA PRO A 88 35.45 -13.49 -35.09
C PRO A 88 36.97 -13.45 -34.87
N LYS A 89 37.53 -12.24 -34.80
CA LYS A 89 38.87 -11.99 -34.26
C LYS A 89 38.80 -11.39 -32.86
N ASP A 90 39.36 -12.18 -31.96
CA ASP A 90 40.04 -11.87 -30.71
C ASP A 90 40.47 -10.39 -30.56
N THR A 91 39.80 -9.67 -29.65
CA THR A 91 40.35 -8.49 -28.98
C THR A 91 39.95 -8.53 -27.51
N SER A 92 40.90 -8.96 -26.68
CA SER A 92 40.90 -8.79 -25.24
C SER A 92 40.80 -7.31 -24.86
N VAL A 93 39.60 -6.89 -24.43
CA VAL A 93 39.39 -5.60 -23.77
C VAL A 93 39.60 -5.81 -22.27
N ASN A 94 40.63 -5.16 -21.73
CA ASN A 94 40.92 -5.09 -20.30
C ASN A 94 39.72 -4.48 -19.56
N LEU A 95 39.01 -5.29 -18.78
CA LEU A 95 38.09 -4.81 -17.75
C LEU A 95 38.89 -4.11 -16.64
N PRO A 96 38.47 -2.92 -16.17
CA PRO A 96 39.03 -2.32 -14.97
C PRO A 96 38.74 -3.24 -13.78
N LYS A 97 39.77 -3.51 -12.98
CA LYS A 97 39.65 -4.22 -11.70
C LYS A 97 38.62 -3.52 -10.82
N ASP A 98 37.61 -4.27 -10.42
CA ASP A 98 36.73 -3.96 -9.29
C ASP A 98 37.58 -3.64 -8.06
N THR A 99 37.74 -2.36 -7.76
CA THR A 99 38.03 -1.92 -6.40
C THR A 99 36.78 -2.20 -5.58
N THR A 100 36.81 -3.33 -4.88
CA THR A 100 35.88 -3.67 -3.81
C THR A 100 36.02 -2.62 -2.71
N THR A 101 35.30 -1.51 -2.84
CA THR A 101 35.06 -0.59 -1.73
C THR A 101 34.23 -1.32 -0.71
N THR A 102 34.91 -1.80 0.33
CA THR A 102 34.33 -2.28 1.57
C THR A 102 33.32 -1.24 2.07
N PRO A 103 32.08 -1.62 2.41
CA PRO A 103 31.13 -0.68 3.00
C PRO A 103 31.74 -0.10 4.27
N SER A 104 31.80 1.24 4.32
CA SER A 104 32.15 2.01 5.49
C SER A 104 31.43 1.44 6.72
N THR A 105 32.23 1.12 7.73
CA THR A 105 31.80 0.57 9.01
C THR A 105 30.79 1.53 9.63
N THR A 106 29.52 1.16 9.56
CA THR A 106 28.46 1.76 10.36
C THR A 106 28.84 1.64 11.83
N THR A 107 28.64 2.70 12.58
CA THR A 107 28.88 2.77 14.02
C THR A 107 28.16 1.61 14.71
N ASN A 108 28.94 0.76 15.40
CA ASN A 108 28.51 -0.40 16.19
C ASN A 108 27.60 0.00 17.38
N THR A 109 26.42 0.53 17.11
CA THR A 109 25.34 0.51 18.11
C THR A 109 24.63 -0.82 17.90
N PRO A 110 24.61 -1.72 18.90
CA PRO A 110 23.83 -2.95 18.78
C PRO A 110 22.39 -2.56 18.44
N PRO A 111 21.72 -3.29 17.53
CA PRO A 111 20.37 -2.98 17.18
C PRO A 111 19.49 -2.93 18.45
N PRO A 112 18.54 -2.00 18.52
CA PRO A 112 17.69 -1.87 19.69
C PRO A 112 16.94 -3.19 19.91
N GLU A 113 17.01 -3.72 21.14
CA GLU A 113 16.18 -4.84 21.57
C GLU A 113 14.70 -4.47 21.48
N PRO A 114 13.80 -5.44 21.25
CA PRO A 114 12.36 -5.20 21.21
C PRO A 114 11.85 -4.52 22.47
N ASN A 115 11.21 -3.37 22.29
CA ASN A 115 10.53 -2.65 23.34
C ASN A 115 9.27 -3.38 23.77
N THR A 116 9.27 -3.83 25.02
CA THR A 116 8.12 -4.50 25.66
C THR A 116 7.54 -3.68 26.82
N SER A 117 8.12 -2.51 27.09
CA SER A 117 7.78 -1.68 28.26
C SER A 117 6.50 -0.86 28.08
N GLY A 118 6.08 -0.65 26.83
CA GLY A 118 5.02 0.30 26.47
C GLY A 118 5.41 1.78 26.67
N GLN A 119 6.68 2.07 26.97
CA GLN A 119 7.23 3.43 27.04
C GLN A 119 8.13 3.73 25.84
N TYR A 120 7.95 4.90 25.24
CA TYR A 120 8.64 5.31 24.02
C TYR A 120 9.27 6.68 24.20
N ASP A 121 10.46 6.84 23.63
CA ASP A 121 11.18 8.11 23.68
C ASP A 121 10.46 9.17 22.85
N THR A 122 9.84 8.80 21.73
CA THR A 122 9.23 9.75 20.78
C THR A 122 8.13 9.12 19.96
N LEU A 123 7.00 9.82 19.88
CA LEU A 123 5.97 9.60 18.87
C LEU A 123 6.14 10.63 17.75
N VAL A 124 6.45 10.17 16.55
CA VAL A 124 6.57 10.98 15.34
C VAL A 124 5.24 10.97 14.60
N VAL A 125 4.62 12.13 14.45
CA VAL A 125 3.33 12.31 13.77
C VAL A 125 3.56 13.08 12.48
N ILE A 126 3.11 12.54 11.36
CA ILE A 126 3.46 13.05 10.04
C ILE A 126 2.18 13.39 9.28
N PRO A 127 1.66 14.62 9.38
CA PRO A 127 0.56 15.06 8.57
C PRO A 127 0.87 14.92 7.08
N SER A 128 -0.09 14.36 6.33
CA SER A 128 0.03 14.19 4.88
C SER A 128 -1.33 14.27 4.22
N SER A 129 -1.41 14.95 3.08
CA SER A 129 -2.59 14.82 2.21
C SER A 129 -2.68 13.39 1.71
N TRP A 130 -3.90 12.86 1.56
CA TRP A 130 -4.14 11.52 1.01
C TRP A 130 -3.51 11.33 -0.38
N THR A 131 -3.39 12.40 -1.17
CA THR A 131 -2.75 12.41 -2.49
C THR A 131 -1.22 12.31 -2.49
N GLN A 132 -0.58 12.52 -1.33
CA GLN A 132 0.89 12.55 -1.20
C GLN A 132 1.49 11.17 -0.87
N ILE A 133 1.02 10.11 -1.56
CA ILE A 133 1.50 8.73 -1.35
C ILE A 133 3.01 8.64 -1.54
N GLN A 134 3.52 9.29 -2.58
CA GLN A 134 4.93 9.26 -2.91
C GLN A 134 5.81 9.93 -1.83
N ASN A 135 5.37 11.04 -1.25
CA ASN A 135 6.04 11.68 -0.12
C ASN A 135 6.12 10.78 1.11
N ARG A 136 5.03 10.06 1.43
CA ARG A 136 5.04 9.11 2.55
C ARG A 136 6.04 7.99 2.31
N ARG A 137 6.18 7.51 1.07
CA ARG A 137 7.23 6.55 0.69
C ARG A 137 8.64 7.08 0.95
N TRP A 138 8.92 8.32 0.54
CA TRP A 138 10.23 8.93 0.78
C TRP A 138 10.53 9.16 2.25
N VAL A 139 9.52 9.57 3.04
CA VAL A 139 9.63 9.67 4.50
C VAL A 139 10.00 8.31 5.11
N ARG A 140 9.28 7.24 4.75
CA ARG A 140 9.60 5.87 5.23
C ARG A 140 11.03 5.48 4.92
N GLU A 141 11.46 5.66 3.68
CA GLU A 141 12.79 5.26 3.23
C GLU A 141 13.90 6.13 3.85
N THR A 142 13.76 7.44 3.78
CA THR A 142 14.82 8.40 4.15
C THR A 142 14.95 8.54 5.66
N ILE A 143 13.83 8.65 6.38
CA ILE A 143 13.83 8.96 7.81
C ILE A 143 13.84 7.68 8.65
N PHE A 144 13.17 6.62 8.20
CA PHE A 144 13.03 5.37 8.97
C PHE A 144 13.73 4.15 8.37
N GLY A 145 14.26 4.25 7.15
CA GLY A 145 14.95 3.14 6.48
C GLY A 145 14.02 2.06 5.94
N ILE A 146 12.72 2.33 5.89
CA ILE A 146 11.68 1.37 5.50
C ILE A 146 11.43 1.50 3.99
N LYS A 147 12.05 0.61 3.21
CA LYS A 147 11.96 0.61 1.74
C LYS A 147 10.78 -0.19 1.20
N ASN A 148 10.38 -1.21 1.94
CA ASN A 148 9.34 -2.15 1.55
C ASN A 148 8.76 -2.82 2.81
N ASN A 149 7.76 -3.66 2.60
CA ASN A 149 7.09 -4.42 3.64
C ASN A 149 7.43 -5.92 3.57
N LEU A 150 8.64 -6.30 3.12
CA LEU A 150 9.06 -7.70 3.07
C LEU A 150 9.26 -8.28 4.46
N GLU A 151 9.71 -7.44 5.40
CA GLU A 151 9.96 -7.80 6.80
C GLU A 151 9.30 -6.72 7.68
N PRO A 152 7.97 -6.75 7.83
CA PRO A 152 7.22 -5.77 8.62
C PRO A 152 7.74 -5.70 10.05
N CYS A 153 7.68 -4.48 10.58
CA CYS A 153 7.93 -4.21 11.99
C CYS A 153 6.89 -4.91 12.85
N LYS A 154 7.30 -5.47 14.00
CA LYS A 154 6.29 -5.83 15.00
C LYS A 154 5.68 -4.55 15.55
N LEU A 155 4.44 -4.67 16.02
CA LEU A 155 3.69 -3.55 16.54
C LEU A 155 4.47 -2.87 17.69
N TYR A 156 5.01 -1.69 17.40
CA TYR A 156 5.69 -0.81 18.36
C TYR A 156 6.87 -1.45 19.12
N ASP A 157 7.68 -2.27 18.45
CA ASP A 157 8.86 -2.87 19.08
C ASP A 157 10.07 -1.93 19.16
N GLY A 158 10.00 -0.72 18.59
CA GLY A 158 11.07 0.29 18.64
C GLY A 158 11.07 1.18 19.89
N ARG A 159 12.09 2.05 19.98
CA ARG A 159 12.13 3.16 20.96
C ARG A 159 11.32 4.37 20.51
N ILE A 160 11.07 4.48 19.21
CA ILE A 160 10.22 5.50 18.61
C ILE A 160 9.03 4.83 17.96
N ILE A 161 7.92 5.55 17.88
CA ILE A 161 6.77 5.19 17.05
C ILE A 161 6.63 6.27 16.00
N TYR A 162 6.30 5.92 14.76
CA TYR A 162 5.86 6.90 13.78
C TYR A 162 4.48 6.56 13.25
N LYS A 163 3.69 7.59 12.92
CA LYS A 163 2.40 7.46 12.27
C LYS A 163 2.14 8.59 11.30
N PHE A 164 1.62 8.25 10.12
CA PHE A 164 1.05 9.25 9.21
C PHE A 164 -0.35 9.64 9.66
N TYR A 165 -0.58 10.95 9.77
CA TYR A 165 -1.91 11.51 9.95
C TYR A 165 -2.43 11.95 8.57
N ILE A 166 -3.19 11.07 7.92
CA ILE A 166 -3.65 11.31 6.55
C ILE A 166 -4.95 12.14 6.60
N HIS A 167 -5.00 13.25 5.87
CA HIS A 167 -6.16 14.14 5.82
C HIS A 167 -6.72 14.35 4.40
N GLY A 168 -7.89 15.00 4.33
CA GLY A 168 -8.53 15.37 3.06
C GLY A 168 -9.60 14.39 2.55
N ARG A 169 -10.07 13.44 3.37
CA ARG A 169 -11.15 12.53 2.98
C ARG A 169 -12.45 13.25 2.59
N SER A 170 -12.77 14.36 3.23
CA SER A 170 -14.00 15.12 2.95
C SER A 170 -14.02 15.78 1.56
N THR A 171 -12.88 15.87 0.86
CA THR A 171 -12.86 16.31 -0.53
C THR A 171 -13.36 15.22 -1.48
N TRP A 172 -13.48 13.97 -1.03
CA TRP A 172 -13.88 12.82 -1.86
C TRP A 172 -15.30 12.98 -2.41
N GLY A 173 -16.25 13.30 -1.54
CA GLY A 173 -17.65 13.52 -1.93
C GLY A 173 -17.83 14.78 -2.79
N LYS A 174 -17.03 15.83 -2.57
CA LYS A 174 -17.12 17.09 -3.34
C LYS A 174 -16.58 16.98 -4.76
N THR A 175 -15.63 16.08 -4.99
CA THR A 175 -14.93 15.97 -6.29
C THR A 175 -15.40 14.79 -7.14
N LYS A 176 -16.47 14.08 -6.72
CA LYS A 176 -16.93 12.83 -7.37
C LYS A 176 -15.74 11.88 -7.63
N ILE A 177 -14.90 11.64 -6.63
CA ILE A 177 -13.65 10.85 -6.77
C ILE A 177 -13.86 9.49 -7.43
N HIS A 178 -15.02 8.87 -7.21
CA HIS A 178 -15.35 7.58 -7.81
C HIS A 178 -15.79 7.66 -9.28
N SER A 179 -15.95 8.86 -9.88
CA SER A 179 -16.35 9.02 -11.28
C SER A 179 -15.22 9.42 -12.22
N ALA A 180 -14.06 9.83 -11.70
CA ALA A 180 -12.89 10.16 -12.51
C ALA A 180 -11.82 9.08 -12.38
N GLU A 181 -11.48 8.41 -13.48
CA GLU A 181 -10.55 7.28 -13.53
C GLU A 181 -9.20 7.56 -12.84
N TYR A 182 -8.65 8.76 -13.03
CA TYR A 182 -7.42 9.21 -12.35
C TYR A 182 -7.55 9.24 -10.82
N MET A 183 -8.69 9.70 -10.31
CA MET A 183 -8.93 9.78 -8.86
C MET A 183 -9.14 8.38 -8.27
N GLN A 184 -9.73 7.46 -9.03
CA GLN A 184 -9.80 6.05 -8.63
C GLN A 184 -8.41 5.45 -8.48
N ALA A 185 -7.48 5.71 -9.41
CA ALA A 185 -6.10 5.20 -9.32
C ALA A 185 -5.41 5.64 -8.01
N GLN A 186 -5.49 6.92 -7.66
CA GLN A 186 -4.92 7.41 -6.39
C GLN A 186 -5.58 6.78 -5.16
N VAL A 187 -6.88 6.53 -5.21
CA VAL A 187 -7.58 5.85 -4.11
C VAL A 187 -7.16 4.38 -4.01
N ARG A 188 -6.97 3.68 -5.13
CA ARG A 188 -6.44 2.30 -5.14
C ARG A 188 -5.07 2.22 -4.49
N ASP A 189 -4.17 3.13 -4.89
CA ASP A 189 -2.82 3.19 -4.35
C ASP A 189 -2.82 3.51 -2.85
N LEU A 190 -3.71 4.41 -2.40
CA LEU A 190 -3.89 4.71 -0.99
C LEU A 190 -4.36 3.50 -0.19
N TYR A 191 -5.41 2.79 -0.65
CA TYR A 191 -5.87 1.57 0.02
C TYR A 191 -4.76 0.51 0.07
N GLY A 192 -4.02 0.35 -1.03
CA GLY A 192 -2.87 -0.56 -1.06
C GLY A 192 -1.82 -0.18 -0.02
N GLU A 193 -1.41 1.09 0.04
CA GLU A 193 -0.45 1.58 1.04
C GLU A 193 -0.94 1.34 2.47
N LEU A 194 -2.22 1.61 2.77
CA LEU A 194 -2.80 1.40 4.09
C LEU A 194 -2.80 -0.08 4.50
N VAL A 195 -3.08 -0.99 3.55
CA VAL A 195 -3.01 -2.44 3.77
C VAL A 195 -1.56 -2.88 4.02
N GLU A 196 -0.60 -2.37 3.23
CA GLU A 196 0.81 -2.75 3.34
C GLU A 196 1.43 -2.33 4.67
N PHE A 197 1.38 -1.04 5.01
CA PHE A 197 2.26 -0.52 6.06
C PHE A 197 1.60 -0.41 7.45
N ASN A 198 0.26 -0.31 7.53
CA ASN A 198 -0.47 -0.13 8.79
C ASN A 198 0.09 0.96 9.74
N ASP A 199 0.73 1.98 9.17
CA ASP A 199 1.43 3.04 9.90
C ASP A 199 0.70 4.37 9.80
N SER A 200 -0.59 4.33 9.47
CA SER A 200 -1.35 5.49 9.07
C SER A 200 -2.72 5.51 9.75
N MET A 201 -3.20 6.69 10.10
CA MET A 201 -4.59 6.93 10.47
C MET A 201 -5.20 7.88 9.44
N PHE A 202 -6.42 7.58 8.99
CA PHE A 202 -7.11 8.40 8.00
C PHE A 202 -8.24 9.23 8.61
N ALA A 203 -8.00 10.54 8.74
CA ALA A 203 -8.92 11.47 9.36
C ALA A 203 -10.12 11.75 8.46
N ASN A 204 -11.33 11.40 8.93
CA ASN A 204 -12.59 11.68 8.24
C ASN A 204 -13.11 13.11 8.52
N LYS A 205 -12.23 14.11 8.56
CA LYS A 205 -12.59 15.51 8.84
C LYS A 205 -12.06 16.43 7.73
N THR A 206 -12.83 17.49 7.42
CA THR A 206 -12.29 18.61 6.62
C THR A 206 -11.40 19.42 7.53
N ILE A 207 -10.12 19.46 7.19
CA ILE A 207 -9.12 20.15 7.98
C ILE A 207 -8.62 21.33 7.17
N ALA A 208 -8.66 22.53 7.75
CA ALA A 208 -8.10 23.71 7.10
C ALA A 208 -6.58 23.54 6.98
N PRO A 209 -5.93 24.02 5.91
CA PRO A 209 -4.49 23.83 5.69
C PRO A 209 -3.60 24.23 6.89
N HIS A 210 -4.02 25.20 7.69
CA HIS A 210 -3.28 25.71 8.85
C HIS A 210 -3.64 25.04 10.19
N SER A 211 -4.67 24.18 10.23
CA SER A 211 -5.11 23.48 11.44
C SER A 211 -4.62 22.03 11.54
N VAL A 212 -4.05 21.48 10.47
CA VAL A 212 -3.72 20.05 10.38
C VAL A 212 -2.74 19.58 11.46
N TRP A 213 -1.78 20.42 11.84
CA TRP A 213 -0.87 20.11 12.93
C TRP A 213 -1.56 20.04 14.29
N GLY A 214 -2.50 20.94 14.54
CA GLY A 214 -3.29 20.94 15.77
C GLY A 214 -4.18 19.70 15.87
N ASP A 215 -4.82 19.32 14.75
CA ASP A 215 -5.64 18.12 14.69
C ASP A 215 -4.82 16.83 14.78
N ALA A 216 -3.65 16.78 14.15
CA ALA A 216 -2.75 15.63 14.25
C ALA A 216 -2.19 15.48 15.67
N LEU A 217 -1.85 16.59 16.33
CA LEU A 217 -1.42 16.60 17.73
C LEU A 217 -2.55 16.17 18.67
N ASP A 218 -3.78 16.66 18.45
CA ASP A 218 -4.97 16.25 19.20
C ASP A 218 -5.22 14.74 19.08
N TRP A 219 -5.20 14.20 17.86
CA TRP A 219 -5.31 12.77 17.65
C TRP A 219 -4.21 11.98 18.37
N ALA A 220 -2.95 12.41 18.26
CA ALA A 220 -1.84 11.72 18.88
C ALA A 220 -1.98 11.65 20.41
N VAL A 221 -2.30 12.79 21.06
CA VAL A 221 -2.38 12.92 22.52
C VAL A 221 -3.67 12.35 23.10
N ASN A 222 -4.82 12.68 22.49
CA ASN A 222 -6.14 12.38 23.06
C ASN A 222 -6.78 11.11 22.50
N THR A 223 -6.25 10.54 21.42
CA THR A 223 -6.78 9.30 20.81
C THR A 223 -5.75 8.19 20.79
N PHE A 224 -4.65 8.35 20.05
CA PHE A 224 -3.68 7.28 19.79
C PHE A 224 -2.99 6.79 21.08
N VAL A 225 -2.34 7.68 21.82
CA VAL A 225 -1.61 7.30 23.04
C VAL A 225 -2.52 6.61 24.08
N PRO A 226 -3.73 7.12 24.40
CA PRO A 226 -4.67 6.43 25.29
C PRO A 226 -5.18 5.10 24.74
N GLN A 227 -5.53 5.02 23.45
CA GLN A 227 -6.08 3.83 22.83
C GLN A 227 -5.07 2.67 22.83
N GLU A 228 -3.83 2.96 22.48
CA GLU A 228 -2.74 1.98 22.47
C GLU A 228 -2.21 1.66 23.88
N LYS A 229 -2.65 2.41 24.91
CA LYS A 229 -2.23 2.26 26.32
C LYS A 229 -0.71 2.38 26.49
N ILE A 230 -0.10 3.29 25.75
CA ILE A 230 1.35 3.53 25.75
C ILE A 230 1.70 4.80 26.52
N LYS A 231 3.00 4.99 26.78
CA LYS A 231 3.58 6.23 27.31
C LYS A 231 4.60 6.77 26.34
N VAL A 232 4.57 8.07 26.08
CA VAL A 232 5.53 8.75 25.20
C VAL A 232 6.13 9.93 25.95
N ASP A 233 7.44 10.11 25.86
CA ASP A 233 8.10 11.23 26.54
C ASP A 233 7.87 12.55 25.79
N LYS A 234 7.84 12.48 24.45
CA LYS A 234 7.67 13.63 23.56
C LYS A 234 7.05 13.25 22.22
N ILE A 235 6.54 14.27 21.53
CA ILE A 235 5.95 14.17 20.20
C ILE A 235 6.79 15.01 19.25
N ALA A 236 7.23 14.41 18.14
CA ALA A 236 7.78 15.11 16.99
C ALA A 236 6.71 15.21 15.91
N ILE A 237 6.57 16.36 15.26
CA ILE A 237 5.59 16.58 14.21
C ILE A 237 6.18 17.40 13.07
N PHE A 238 5.98 16.92 11.84
CA PHE A 238 6.41 17.58 10.60
C PHE A 238 5.59 17.07 9.42
N ASP A 239 5.41 17.89 8.39
CA ASP A 239 4.64 17.49 7.20
C ASP A 239 5.41 16.51 6.31
N SER A 240 4.71 15.69 5.52
CA SER A 240 5.33 14.78 4.55
C SER A 240 6.14 15.47 3.43
N THR A 241 6.14 16.81 3.37
CA THR A 241 6.97 17.64 2.48
C THR A 241 8.19 18.23 3.19
N THR A 242 8.54 17.70 4.38
CA THR A 242 9.66 18.15 5.19
C THR A 242 10.66 17.02 5.39
N ILE A 243 11.92 17.30 5.12
CA ILE A 243 13.04 16.39 5.41
C ILE A 243 13.58 16.75 6.79
N VAL A 244 13.69 15.75 7.67
CA VAL A 244 14.19 15.94 9.04
C VAL A 244 15.39 15.04 9.32
N ASN A 245 16.41 15.59 9.96
CA ASN A 245 17.48 14.82 10.59
C ASN A 245 17.09 14.54 12.04
N LEU A 246 16.25 13.51 12.24
CA LEU A 246 15.69 13.16 13.54
C LEU A 246 16.77 12.95 14.62
N PRO A 247 17.91 12.26 14.36
CA PRO A 247 18.98 12.14 15.35
C PRO A 247 19.57 13.47 15.81
N LYS A 248 19.77 14.44 14.89
CA LYS A 248 20.23 15.79 15.25
C LYS A 248 19.17 16.53 16.07
N MET A 249 17.89 16.45 15.69
CA MET A 249 16.79 17.07 16.46
C MET A 249 16.72 16.51 17.90
N GLU A 250 16.85 15.19 18.04
CA GLU A 250 16.93 14.51 19.35
C GLU A 250 18.11 15.01 20.19
N GLN A 251 19.28 15.20 19.58
CA GLN A 251 20.46 15.73 20.25
C GLN A 251 20.25 17.18 20.72
N THR A 252 19.69 18.03 19.86
CA THR A 252 19.35 19.43 20.17
C THR A 252 18.43 19.51 21.39
N VAL A 253 17.42 18.64 21.46
CA VAL A 253 16.45 18.60 22.57
C VAL A 253 17.04 18.03 23.85
N LYS A 254 17.86 16.97 23.77
CA LYS A 254 18.56 16.39 24.95
C LYS A 254 19.46 17.40 25.65
N GLY A 255 20.07 18.33 24.91
CA GLY A 255 20.91 19.39 25.48
C GLY A 255 20.15 20.43 26.32
N ALA A 256 18.82 20.36 26.35
CA ALA A 256 17.99 21.44 26.87
C ALA A 256 16.78 20.99 27.69
N VAL A 257 16.83 19.77 28.22
CA VAL A 257 15.79 19.19 29.08
C VAL A 257 15.51 20.13 30.25
N ASN A 258 14.27 20.63 30.31
CA ASN A 258 13.75 21.47 31.38
C ASN A 258 12.75 20.63 32.20
N PRO A 259 12.81 20.63 33.55
CA PRO A 259 11.87 19.88 34.39
C PRO A 259 10.39 20.23 34.14
N ASN A 260 10.10 21.40 33.58
CA ASN A 260 8.75 21.85 33.29
C ASN A 260 8.28 21.56 31.85
N GLY A 261 9.12 20.93 31.01
CA GLY A 261 8.84 20.61 29.60
C GLY A 261 9.47 21.57 28.60
N PHE A 262 9.28 21.30 27.30
CA PHE A 262 9.87 22.07 26.20
C PHE A 262 9.02 22.07 24.93
N VAL A 263 9.27 23.08 24.08
CA VAL A 263 8.84 23.13 22.68
C VAL A 263 10.01 23.61 21.81
N TYR A 264 10.44 22.77 20.86
CA TYR A 264 11.37 23.14 19.81
C TYR A 264 10.64 23.29 18.50
N THR A 265 10.99 24.34 17.76
CA THR A 265 10.46 24.59 16.41
C THR A 265 11.59 24.78 15.42
N TRP A 266 11.37 24.32 14.20
CA TRP A 266 12.25 24.51 13.07
C TRP A 266 11.49 25.20 11.95
N GLY A 267 11.96 26.39 11.57
CA GLY A 267 11.58 27.06 10.34
C GLY A 267 11.43 28.58 10.38
N GLU A 268 11.59 29.19 9.20
CA GLU A 268 11.49 30.65 8.97
C GLU A 268 10.94 30.99 7.57
N PRO A 269 9.87 31.81 7.44
CA PRO A 269 9.07 32.44 8.50
C PRO A 269 7.99 31.50 9.09
N ARG A 270 7.84 30.28 8.57
CA ARG A 270 6.84 29.29 9.01
C ARG A 270 7.52 28.09 9.67
N THR A 271 6.87 27.51 10.66
CA THR A 271 7.33 26.26 11.30
C THR A 271 7.05 25.07 10.38
N TRP A 272 8.07 24.26 10.10
CA TRP A 272 8.03 23.05 9.24
C TRP A 272 8.23 21.75 10.02
N ALA A 273 8.92 21.81 11.16
CA ALA A 273 8.96 20.72 12.14
C ALA A 273 8.87 21.26 13.57
N ALA A 274 8.39 20.44 14.49
CA ALA A 274 8.43 20.73 15.92
C ALA A 274 8.63 19.47 16.74
N MET A 275 9.15 19.64 17.96
CA MET A 275 9.27 18.60 18.96
C MET A 275 8.84 19.16 20.31
N VAL A 276 7.90 18.49 20.95
CA VAL A 276 7.22 18.97 22.16
C VAL A 276 7.18 17.86 23.20
N SER A 277 7.56 18.16 24.44
CA SER A 277 7.39 17.22 25.55
C SER A 277 5.91 16.88 25.73
N PHE A 278 5.57 15.63 26.03
CA PHE A 278 4.17 15.19 26.05
C PHE A 278 3.29 16.00 27.02
N SER A 279 3.82 16.35 28.20
CA SER A 279 3.12 17.18 29.18
C SER A 279 2.77 18.59 28.68
N VAL A 280 3.60 19.16 27.79
CA VAL A 280 3.32 20.47 27.17
C VAL A 280 2.32 20.32 26.03
N ALA A 281 2.37 19.23 25.27
CA ALA A 281 1.37 18.93 24.24
C ALA A 281 -0.04 18.81 24.85
N GLN A 282 -0.18 18.17 26.02
CA GLN A 282 -1.44 18.10 26.76
C GLN A 282 -1.97 19.49 27.13
N LYS A 283 -1.12 20.33 27.75
CA LYS A 283 -1.49 21.71 28.11
C LYS A 283 -1.88 22.56 26.90
N LEU A 284 -1.22 22.38 25.77
CA LEU A 284 -1.57 23.07 24.52
C LEU A 284 -3.00 22.73 24.07
N LEU A 285 -3.36 21.45 24.14
CA LEU A 285 -4.68 20.98 23.71
C LEU A 285 -5.78 21.37 24.70
N GLU A 286 -5.50 21.34 26.01
CA GLU A 286 -6.42 21.83 27.04
C GLU A 286 -6.82 23.30 26.83
N ASN A 287 -5.89 24.13 26.34
CA ASN A 287 -6.10 25.55 26.10
C ASN A 287 -6.43 25.90 24.63
N ARG A 288 -6.67 24.88 23.78
CA ARG A 288 -6.84 25.04 22.33
C ARG A 288 -7.93 26.04 21.96
N ALA A 289 -9.11 25.96 22.57
CA ALA A 289 -10.24 26.84 22.26
C ALA A 289 -9.94 28.31 22.58
N VAL A 290 -9.25 28.57 23.70
CA VAL A 290 -8.83 29.92 24.08
C VAL A 290 -7.80 30.45 23.07
N ILE A 291 -6.78 29.64 22.77
CA ILE A 291 -5.74 29.94 21.80
C ILE A 291 -6.32 30.27 20.42
N GLU A 292 -7.33 29.53 19.97
CA GLU A 292 -8.01 29.74 18.69
C GLU A 292 -8.90 30.99 18.70
N SER A 293 -9.58 31.29 19.81
CA SER A 293 -10.52 32.42 19.93
C SER A 293 -9.85 33.79 20.01
N GLU A 294 -8.63 33.88 20.53
CA GLU A 294 -7.93 35.15 20.76
C GLU A 294 -7.23 35.71 19.50
N ARG A 295 -7.50 35.19 18.29
CA ARG A 295 -6.62 35.44 17.12
C ARG A 295 -7.31 35.88 15.83
N GLU A 296 -6.72 36.92 15.22
CA GLU A 296 -7.01 37.39 13.86
C GLU A 296 -6.19 36.68 12.76
N VAL A 297 -5.11 35.95 13.10
CA VAL A 297 -4.19 35.32 12.13
C VAL A 297 -4.05 33.80 12.37
N PRO A 298 -4.14 32.95 11.33
CA PRO A 298 -4.00 31.50 11.44
C PRO A 298 -2.52 31.09 11.62
N LEU A 299 -2.00 31.23 12.84
CA LEU A 299 -0.77 30.55 13.26
C LEU A 299 -1.10 29.09 13.60
N ASN A 300 -0.22 28.14 13.28
CA ASN A 300 -0.43 26.75 13.73
C ASN A 300 -0.38 26.67 15.28
N LEU A 301 -0.97 25.62 15.86
CA LEU A 301 -1.08 25.46 17.31
C LEU A 301 0.28 25.48 18.03
N ILE A 302 1.36 25.16 17.34
CA ILE A 302 2.71 25.16 17.90
C ILE A 302 3.31 26.56 17.87
N ASP A 303 3.12 27.34 16.81
CA ASP A 303 3.49 28.75 16.78
C ASP A 303 2.70 29.56 17.81
N ALA A 304 1.50 29.09 18.15
CA ALA A 304 0.70 29.68 19.19
C ALA A 304 1.33 29.65 20.59
N THR A 305 2.25 28.70 20.84
CA THR A 305 2.98 28.60 22.11
C THR A 305 3.70 29.90 22.47
N LYS A 306 4.28 30.60 21.47
CA LYS A 306 5.04 31.85 21.62
C LYS A 306 4.26 32.96 22.32
N ILE A 307 2.96 32.97 22.08
CA ILE A 307 2.06 34.04 22.49
C ILE A 307 1.34 33.65 23.78
N TYR A 308 0.89 32.39 23.87
CA TYR A 308 0.04 31.96 24.99
C TYR A 308 0.83 31.65 26.27
N PHE A 309 2.05 31.14 26.13
CA PHE A 309 2.86 30.70 27.27
C PHE A 309 4.02 31.65 27.56
N THR A 310 3.78 32.96 27.55
CA THR A 310 4.75 34.02 27.92
C THR A 310 5.31 33.93 29.36
N ALA A 311 4.98 32.88 30.10
CA ALA A 311 5.43 32.56 31.46
C ALA A 311 6.70 31.67 31.46
N PRO A 312 7.51 31.65 32.54
CA PRO A 312 8.76 30.88 32.64
C PRO A 312 8.58 29.34 32.74
N SER A 313 7.42 28.81 32.39
CA SER A 313 7.01 27.44 32.69
C SER A 313 7.44 26.39 31.66
N PHE A 314 8.03 26.73 30.52
CA PHE A 314 8.78 25.78 29.69
C PHE A 314 9.76 26.49 28.75
N LYS A 315 10.73 25.74 28.22
CA LYS A 315 11.74 26.28 27.30
C LYS A 315 11.20 26.26 25.87
N GLN A 316 11.19 27.42 25.22
CA GLN A 316 10.98 27.51 23.78
C GLN A 316 12.29 27.82 23.08
N GLU A 317 12.63 27.01 22.10
CA GLU A 317 13.84 27.18 21.32
C GLU A 317 13.61 26.96 19.83
N LYS A 318 14.57 27.49 19.06
CA LYS A 318 14.55 27.44 17.62
C LYS A 318 15.77 26.68 17.13
N GLY A 319 15.52 25.55 16.48
CA GLY A 319 16.57 24.80 15.80
C GLY A 319 16.85 25.35 14.40
N LYS A 320 17.89 24.82 13.76
CA LYS A 320 18.30 25.24 12.42
C LYS A 320 17.41 24.61 11.35
N GLY A 321 16.48 25.39 10.81
CA GLY A 321 15.63 24.99 9.69
C GLY A 321 15.87 25.88 8.47
N GLN A 322 15.81 25.31 7.27
CA GLN A 322 15.91 26.06 6.02
C GLN A 322 14.75 25.71 5.07
N LEU A 323 14.38 26.68 4.23
CA LEU A 323 13.44 26.48 3.16
C LEU A 323 14.18 25.88 1.95
N TRP A 324 13.58 24.89 1.29
CA TRP A 324 14.13 24.37 0.05
C TRP A 324 14.15 25.44 -1.05
N ALA A 325 15.34 25.76 -1.56
CA ALA A 325 15.58 26.80 -2.56
C ALA A 325 16.01 26.24 -3.93
N SER A 326 15.75 24.96 -4.19
CA SER A 326 16.10 24.24 -5.43
C SER A 326 17.59 24.01 -5.69
N GLU A 327 18.47 24.24 -4.71
CA GLU A 327 19.91 24.01 -4.81
C GLU A 327 20.44 23.41 -3.49
N VAL A 328 20.99 22.19 -3.57
CA VAL A 328 21.44 21.42 -2.39
C VAL A 328 22.63 22.11 -1.72
N GLU A 329 23.53 22.70 -2.50
CA GLU A 329 24.74 23.36 -2.04
C GLU A 329 24.46 24.60 -1.18
N LYS A 330 23.25 25.18 -1.29
CA LYS A 330 22.80 26.30 -0.46
C LYS A 330 22.29 25.86 0.91
N ILE A 331 22.07 24.57 1.12
CA ILE A 331 21.67 24.04 2.42
C ILE A 331 22.90 24.00 3.33
N ASP A 332 22.81 24.60 4.50
CA ASP A 332 23.86 24.49 5.51
C ASP A 332 23.90 23.04 6.04
N VAL A 333 25.07 22.40 6.09
CA VAL A 333 25.23 21.01 6.56
C VAL A 333 24.82 20.80 8.03
N SER A 334 24.75 21.89 8.80
CA SER A 334 24.24 21.92 10.17
C SER A 334 22.73 22.10 10.26
N THR A 335 22.03 22.28 9.13
CA THR A 335 20.58 22.29 9.07
C THR A 335 20.02 20.95 9.54
N GLU A 336 19.02 21.03 10.40
CA GLU A 336 18.35 19.88 11.00
C GLU A 336 17.06 19.54 10.24
N VAL A 337 16.44 20.55 9.60
CA VAL A 337 15.14 20.45 8.95
C VAL A 337 15.13 21.26 7.66
N VAL A 338 14.68 20.64 6.56
CA VAL A 338 14.46 21.31 5.27
C VAL A 338 12.99 21.20 4.90
N GLY A 339 12.30 22.34 4.87
CA GLY A 339 10.87 22.40 4.56
C GLY A 339 10.58 22.59 3.07
N GLN A 340 9.38 22.16 2.66
CA GLN A 340 8.82 22.37 1.31
C GLN A 340 9.57 21.66 0.18
N VAL A 341 9.99 20.42 0.42
CA VAL A 341 10.58 19.53 -0.60
C VAL A 341 9.48 18.71 -1.25
N TYR A 342 9.13 19.05 -2.50
CA TYR A 342 8.02 18.42 -3.24
C TYR A 342 8.47 17.42 -4.30
N GLN A 343 9.71 17.52 -4.78
CA GLN A 343 10.19 16.75 -5.92
C GLN A 343 11.03 15.56 -5.48
N GLN A 344 10.88 14.44 -6.18
CA GLN A 344 11.55 13.18 -5.83
C GLN A 344 13.07 13.30 -5.88
N GLU A 345 13.54 13.92 -6.95
CA GLU A 345 14.92 14.10 -7.31
C GLU A 345 15.71 14.90 -6.27
N ASP A 346 15.02 15.68 -5.43
CA ASP A 346 15.63 16.50 -4.39
C ASP A 346 15.79 15.75 -3.06
N TRP A 347 14.98 14.71 -2.79
CA TRP A 347 14.98 14.05 -1.47
C TRP A 347 16.30 13.38 -1.13
N MET A 348 16.81 12.53 -2.02
CA MET A 348 18.05 11.78 -1.76
C MET A 348 19.27 12.71 -1.70
N PRO A 349 19.47 13.66 -2.65
CA PRO A 349 20.59 14.60 -2.57
C PRO A 349 20.58 15.46 -1.30
N ILE A 350 19.42 15.92 -0.85
CA ILE A 350 19.32 16.67 0.41
C ILE A 350 19.64 15.77 1.61
N ALA A 351 19.11 14.54 1.64
CA ALA A 351 19.37 13.60 2.72
C ALA A 351 20.85 13.23 2.83
N ASP A 352 21.50 12.99 1.70
CA ASP A 352 22.94 12.70 1.61
C ASP A 352 23.76 13.91 2.07
N HIS A 353 23.44 15.12 1.59
CA HIS A 353 24.11 16.36 1.96
C HIS A 353 24.02 16.67 3.46
N LEU A 354 22.88 16.36 4.07
CA LEU A 354 22.66 16.51 5.52
C LEU A 354 23.16 15.33 6.35
N ALA A 355 23.71 14.29 5.69
CA ALA A 355 24.13 13.03 6.26
C ALA A 355 23.05 12.40 7.17
N ILE A 356 21.80 12.38 6.69
CA ILE A 356 20.67 11.81 7.43
C ILE A 356 20.88 10.31 7.60
N GLN A 357 20.92 9.87 8.85
CA GLN A 357 20.92 8.45 9.19
C GLN A 357 19.49 8.04 9.51
N PRO A 358 18.96 6.98 8.87
CA PRO A 358 17.65 6.45 9.21
C PRO A 358 17.55 6.13 10.70
N THR A 359 16.47 6.60 11.33
CA THR A 359 16.15 6.24 12.69
C THR A 359 15.25 5.02 12.67
N ALA A 360 15.80 3.87 13.06
CA ALA A 360 15.05 2.62 13.07
C ALA A 360 13.81 2.75 13.96
N ALA A 361 12.64 2.71 13.35
CA ALA A 361 11.36 2.66 14.06
C ALA A 361 11.04 1.27 14.64
N CYS A 362 11.86 0.29 14.29
CA CYS A 362 11.59 -1.12 14.52
C CYS A 362 12.82 -1.76 15.14
N ALA A 363 12.60 -2.64 16.11
CA ALA A 363 13.67 -3.41 16.71
C ALA A 363 14.18 -4.50 15.76
N VAL A 364 15.48 -4.79 15.83
CA VAL A 364 16.00 -6.01 15.20
C VAL A 364 15.98 -7.09 16.26
N ASP A 365 14.96 -7.93 16.21
CA ASP A 365 14.92 -9.14 17.02
C ASP A 365 15.79 -10.22 16.36
N VAL A 366 17.06 -10.28 16.77
CA VAL A 366 18.03 -11.30 16.28
C VAL A 366 17.61 -12.73 16.63
N ASN A 367 16.74 -12.91 17.62
CA ASN A 367 16.20 -14.20 18.02
C ASN A 367 14.87 -14.52 17.35
N ARG A 368 14.28 -13.58 16.59
CA ARG A 368 13.05 -13.79 15.82
C ARG A 368 13.32 -14.85 14.77
N LYS A 369 12.80 -16.05 15.02
CA LYS A 369 12.70 -17.05 13.99
C LYS A 369 11.64 -16.58 13.00
N LYS A 370 12.06 -16.21 11.79
CA LYS A 370 11.17 -15.85 10.68
C LYS A 370 10.50 -17.11 10.14
N ASN A 371 9.56 -17.65 10.92
CA ASN A 371 8.93 -18.94 10.66
C ASN A 371 7.85 -18.81 9.60
N VAL A 372 6.73 -18.15 9.91
CA VAL A 372 5.57 -18.04 9.01
C VAL A 372 5.25 -16.57 8.75
N ALA A 373 5.02 -16.22 7.48
CA ALA A 373 4.37 -14.98 7.10
C ALA A 373 2.99 -15.26 6.50
N VAL A 374 1.96 -14.63 7.06
CA VAL A 374 0.63 -14.53 6.46
C VAL A 374 0.71 -13.49 5.34
N LEU A 375 0.60 -13.95 4.11
CA LEU A 375 0.82 -13.14 2.91
C LEU A 375 -0.51 -12.92 2.16
N THR A 376 -0.77 -11.68 1.77
CA THR A 376 -1.92 -11.34 0.92
C THR A 376 -1.57 -10.29 -0.13
N SER A 377 -2.49 -10.04 -1.06
CA SER A 377 -2.39 -8.90 -1.96
C SER A 377 -2.88 -7.63 -1.25
N SER A 378 -2.24 -6.50 -1.54
CA SER A 378 -2.74 -5.15 -1.26
C SER A 378 -3.16 -4.42 -2.54
N TYR A 379 -3.05 -5.07 -3.71
CA TYR A 379 -3.41 -4.46 -4.98
C TYR A 379 -4.93 -4.37 -5.11
N ILE A 380 -5.45 -3.15 -5.24
CA ILE A 380 -6.87 -2.92 -5.53
C ILE A 380 -7.04 -2.84 -7.05
N TYR A 381 -7.96 -3.65 -7.58
CA TYR A 381 -8.28 -3.68 -9.01
C TYR A 381 -9.03 -2.43 -9.46
N VAL A 382 -9.01 -2.19 -10.78
CA VAL A 382 -9.65 -1.02 -11.41
C VAL A 382 -11.16 -0.94 -11.17
N ASP A 383 -11.81 -2.08 -10.91
CA ASP A 383 -13.23 -2.16 -10.58
C ASP A 383 -13.57 -1.68 -9.15
N MET A 384 -12.55 -1.34 -8.34
CA MET A 384 -12.67 -0.91 -6.95
C MET A 384 -13.37 -1.93 -6.04
N CYS A 385 -13.58 -3.16 -6.50
CA CYS A 385 -14.48 -4.11 -5.85
C CYS A 385 -14.13 -4.29 -4.37
N MET A 386 -12.88 -4.65 -4.10
CA MET A 386 -12.41 -4.95 -2.75
C MET A 386 -11.90 -3.72 -1.99
N ALA A 387 -11.99 -2.50 -2.53
CA ALA A 387 -11.38 -1.32 -1.91
C ALA A 387 -11.83 -1.12 -0.45
N GLU A 388 -13.14 -1.14 -0.18
CA GLU A 388 -13.67 -0.93 1.17
C GLU A 388 -13.42 -2.13 2.09
N ALA A 389 -13.51 -3.35 1.56
CA ALA A 389 -13.28 -4.58 2.31
C ALA A 389 -11.80 -4.81 2.64
N SER A 390 -10.87 -4.28 1.83
CA SER A 390 -9.44 -4.57 1.88
C SER A 390 -8.81 -4.30 3.24
N LEU A 391 -9.13 -3.17 3.87
CA LEU A 391 -8.58 -2.80 5.18
C LEU A 391 -9.01 -3.77 6.27
N TYR A 392 -10.29 -4.15 6.28
CA TYR A 392 -10.84 -5.08 7.27
C TYR A 392 -10.37 -6.52 7.02
N ALA A 393 -10.25 -6.92 5.77
CA ALA A 393 -9.73 -8.24 5.39
C ALA A 393 -8.24 -8.38 5.74
N ALA A 394 -7.45 -7.33 5.52
CA ALA A 394 -6.07 -7.26 5.97
C ALA A 394 -5.96 -7.28 7.50
N GLU A 395 -6.82 -6.54 8.20
CA GLU A 395 -6.83 -6.53 9.66
C GLU A 395 -7.18 -7.89 10.26
N ASN A 396 -8.14 -8.63 9.70
CA ASN A 396 -8.43 -10.00 10.13
C ASN A 396 -7.20 -10.92 10.03
N LYS A 397 -6.48 -10.86 8.91
CA LYS A 397 -5.24 -11.62 8.72
C LYS A 397 -4.11 -11.14 9.62
N ARG A 398 -4.03 -9.84 9.89
CA ARG A 398 -3.03 -9.23 10.79
C ARG A 398 -3.24 -9.66 12.24
N LEU A 399 -4.48 -9.63 12.72
CA LEU A 399 -4.84 -10.13 14.05
C LEU A 399 -4.57 -11.63 14.19
N TYR A 400 -4.81 -12.40 13.13
CA TYR A 400 -4.47 -13.82 13.10
C TYR A 400 -2.95 -14.02 13.20
N ALA A 401 -2.18 -13.28 12.40
CA ALA A 401 -0.73 -13.33 12.44
C ALA A 401 -0.19 -12.97 13.82
N GLU A 402 -0.67 -11.87 14.41
CA GLU A 402 -0.29 -11.42 15.75
C GLU A 402 -0.56 -12.49 16.82
N LYS A 403 -1.76 -13.07 16.81
CA LYS A 403 -2.18 -14.10 17.77
C LYS A 403 -1.25 -15.32 17.79
N HIS A 404 -0.76 -15.74 16.62
CA HIS A 404 0.07 -16.95 16.48
C HIS A 404 1.58 -16.65 16.45
N GLY A 405 1.97 -15.38 16.56
CA GLY A 405 3.37 -14.94 16.52
C GLY A 405 3.98 -14.97 15.12
N TYR A 406 3.16 -14.77 14.09
CA TYR A 406 3.53 -14.68 12.68
C TYR A 406 3.68 -13.24 12.22
N ASP A 407 4.22 -13.08 11.01
CA ASP A 407 4.32 -11.79 10.35
C ASP A 407 3.15 -11.62 9.37
N PHE A 408 2.62 -10.41 9.24
CA PHE A 408 1.62 -10.09 8.22
C PHE A 408 2.26 -9.28 7.11
N VAL A 409 2.30 -9.84 5.90
CA VAL A 409 2.87 -9.21 4.71
C VAL A 409 1.77 -8.98 3.68
N ALA A 410 1.68 -7.78 3.15
CA ALA A 410 0.81 -7.48 2.01
C ALA A 410 1.59 -6.80 0.89
N ARG A 411 1.28 -7.13 -0.37
CA ARG A 411 2.06 -6.70 -1.55
C ARG A 411 1.18 -6.28 -2.72
N ALA A 412 1.46 -5.12 -3.34
CA ALA A 412 0.79 -4.63 -4.53
C ALA A 412 1.71 -4.48 -5.75
N ALA A 413 2.99 -4.15 -5.53
CA ALA A 413 3.92 -3.83 -6.61
C ALA A 413 4.07 -4.97 -7.64
N GLU A 414 4.02 -6.22 -7.16
CA GLU A 414 4.15 -7.40 -8.01
C GLU A 414 2.93 -7.64 -8.90
N PHE A 415 1.75 -7.12 -8.53
CA PHE A 415 0.54 -7.16 -9.35
C PHE A 415 0.59 -6.07 -10.42
N ALA A 416 0.94 -4.83 -10.03
CA ALA A 416 0.99 -3.69 -10.93
C ALA A 416 1.91 -3.90 -12.15
N GLN A 417 3.03 -4.63 -11.97
CA GLN A 417 3.97 -4.89 -13.07
C GLN A 417 3.44 -5.86 -14.13
N GLU A 418 2.41 -6.66 -13.83
CA GLU A 418 1.94 -7.72 -14.74
C GLU A 418 1.25 -7.17 -15.99
N GLU A 419 0.69 -5.95 -15.91
CA GLU A 419 0.20 -5.22 -17.08
C GLU A 419 1.30 -5.04 -18.14
N PHE A 420 2.52 -4.71 -17.71
CA PHE A 420 3.68 -4.56 -18.60
C PHE A 420 4.25 -5.89 -19.09
N ARG A 421 3.88 -7.01 -18.45
CA ARG A 421 4.30 -8.36 -18.82
C ARG A 421 3.30 -9.07 -19.73
N GLY A 422 2.19 -8.43 -20.06
CA GLY A 422 1.14 -9.02 -20.90
C GLY A 422 0.40 -10.17 -20.24
N ARG A 423 0.29 -10.15 -18.90
CA ARG A 423 -0.39 -11.19 -18.12
C ARG A 423 -1.55 -10.59 -17.34
N ARG A 424 -2.48 -11.45 -16.91
CA ARG A 424 -3.52 -11.01 -15.98
C ARG A 424 -2.90 -10.65 -14.64
N LEU A 425 -3.37 -9.56 -14.04
CA LEU A 425 -2.87 -9.00 -12.77
C LEU A 425 -2.74 -10.03 -11.64
N VAL A 426 -3.62 -11.02 -11.58
CA VAL A 426 -3.60 -12.10 -10.58
C VAL A 426 -2.28 -12.88 -10.55
N TRP A 427 -1.52 -12.91 -11.67
CA TRP A 427 -0.16 -13.48 -11.73
C TRP A 427 0.84 -12.78 -10.80
N GLY A 428 0.53 -11.57 -10.32
CA GLY A 428 1.31 -10.86 -9.31
C GLY A 428 1.46 -11.66 -8.02
N LYS A 429 0.55 -12.59 -7.73
CA LYS A 429 0.65 -13.59 -6.66
C LYS A 429 1.98 -14.35 -6.71
N ILE A 430 2.35 -14.85 -7.89
CA ILE A 430 3.59 -15.61 -8.06
C ILE A 430 4.81 -14.73 -7.82
N GLY A 431 4.79 -13.48 -8.30
CA GLY A 431 5.84 -12.50 -8.03
C GLY A 431 5.96 -12.16 -6.54
N ALA A 432 4.83 -12.00 -5.86
CA ALA A 432 4.79 -11.72 -4.42
C ALA A 432 5.37 -12.90 -3.62
N LEU A 433 4.96 -14.13 -3.93
CA LEU A 433 5.52 -15.35 -3.35
C LEU A 433 7.03 -15.41 -3.55
N GLN A 434 7.52 -15.29 -4.79
CA GLN A 434 8.96 -15.36 -5.10
C GLN A 434 9.79 -14.33 -4.34
N LYS A 435 9.24 -13.12 -4.13
CA LYS A 435 9.97 -12.03 -3.50
C LYS A 435 9.95 -12.08 -1.97
N VAL A 436 8.88 -12.61 -1.37
CA VAL A 436 8.75 -12.71 0.10
C VAL A 436 9.36 -14.02 0.62
N LEU A 437 9.35 -15.09 -0.17
CA LEU A 437 9.78 -16.43 0.25
C LEU A 437 11.18 -16.47 0.89
N PRO A 438 12.21 -15.77 0.37
CA PRO A 438 13.55 -15.80 0.96
C PRO A 438 13.64 -15.30 2.41
N HIS A 439 12.64 -14.55 2.87
CA HIS A 439 12.64 -13.92 4.19
C HIS A 439 12.06 -14.80 5.29
N TYR A 440 11.35 -15.89 4.95
CA TYR A 440 10.59 -16.72 5.89
C TYR A 440 10.86 -18.20 5.67
N GLU A 441 10.55 -19.06 6.65
CA GLU A 441 10.56 -20.50 6.44
C GLU A 441 9.33 -20.95 5.64
N TRP A 442 8.17 -20.37 5.93
CA TRP A 442 6.89 -20.66 5.28
C TRP A 442 6.15 -19.36 4.96
N LEU A 443 5.51 -19.35 3.79
CA LEU A 443 4.49 -18.35 3.46
C LEU A 443 3.13 -19.02 3.52
N PHE A 444 2.19 -18.36 4.18
CA PHE A 444 0.78 -18.70 4.16
C PHE A 444 0.03 -17.68 3.31
N TRP A 445 -0.15 -17.99 2.04
CA TRP A 445 -0.87 -17.11 1.12
C TRP A 445 -2.38 -17.19 1.36
N MET A 446 -3.02 -16.03 1.40
CA MET A 446 -4.47 -15.87 1.42
C MET A 446 -4.88 -14.76 0.47
N ASP A 447 -5.80 -15.03 -0.46
CA ASP A 447 -6.40 -14.00 -1.31
C ASP A 447 -7.11 -12.93 -0.45
N MET A 448 -7.29 -11.74 -1.03
CA MET A 448 -7.82 -10.58 -0.30
C MET A 448 -9.25 -10.83 0.22
N ASP A 449 -10.03 -11.63 -0.50
CA ASP A 449 -11.39 -12.08 -0.22
C ASP A 449 -11.45 -13.39 0.58
N ALA A 450 -10.32 -13.93 1.05
CA ALA A 450 -10.30 -15.00 2.04
C ALA A 450 -10.31 -14.43 3.48
N VAL A 451 -11.18 -14.97 4.33
CA VAL A 451 -11.34 -14.54 5.73
C VAL A 451 -10.96 -15.68 6.67
N VAL A 452 -10.10 -15.40 7.65
CA VAL A 452 -9.86 -16.31 8.77
C VAL A 452 -11.11 -16.34 9.63
N ALA A 453 -11.82 -17.46 9.59
CA ALA A 453 -13.07 -17.66 10.34
C ALA A 453 -12.78 -18.24 11.74
N ASP A 454 -11.87 -19.21 11.82
CA ASP A 454 -11.37 -19.75 13.08
C ASP A 454 -10.00 -19.14 13.40
N MET A 455 -9.99 -18.17 14.32
CA MET A 455 -8.77 -17.49 14.74
C MET A 455 -7.90 -18.35 15.68
N ASP A 456 -8.42 -19.45 16.24
CA ASP A 456 -7.68 -20.33 17.17
C ASP A 456 -6.87 -21.39 16.45
N LYS A 457 -7.27 -21.78 15.22
CA LYS A 457 -6.52 -22.75 14.42
C LYS A 457 -5.12 -22.28 14.08
N ASP A 458 -4.13 -23.11 14.41
CA ASP A 458 -2.73 -22.84 14.15
C ASP A 458 -2.27 -23.53 12.85
N VAL A 459 -1.81 -22.75 11.87
CA VAL A 459 -1.21 -23.25 10.62
C VAL A 459 -0.14 -24.32 10.83
N ARG A 460 0.64 -24.26 11.92
CA ARG A 460 1.69 -25.25 12.22
C ARG A 460 1.11 -26.66 12.42
N GLU A 461 -0.13 -26.77 12.86
CA GLU A 461 -0.82 -28.06 12.98
C GLU A 461 -1.09 -28.68 11.61
N LEU A 462 -1.47 -27.86 10.62
CA LEU A 462 -1.65 -28.31 9.24
C LEU A 462 -0.32 -28.76 8.62
N LEU A 463 0.75 -27.99 8.84
CA LEU A 463 2.10 -28.33 8.36
C LEU A 463 2.60 -29.63 8.98
N LYS A 464 2.42 -29.79 10.29
CA LYS A 464 2.78 -31.02 11.01
C LYS A 464 2.00 -32.22 10.46
N PHE A 465 0.68 -32.06 10.28
CA PHE A 465 -0.16 -33.11 9.71
C PHE A 465 0.30 -33.51 8.30
N ALA A 466 0.62 -32.54 7.45
CA ALA A 466 1.09 -32.80 6.09
C ALA A 466 2.40 -33.61 6.09
N GLU A 467 3.36 -33.26 6.95
CA GLU A 467 4.61 -34.01 7.09
C GLU A 467 4.42 -35.42 7.67
N GLU A 468 3.52 -35.59 8.65
CA GLU A 468 3.23 -36.89 9.26
C GLU A 468 2.45 -37.84 8.33
N ASN A 469 1.69 -37.29 7.38
CA ASN A 469 0.82 -38.05 6.47
C ASN A 469 1.31 -38.06 5.02
N LYS A 470 2.53 -37.58 4.75
CA LYS A 470 3.11 -37.67 3.41
C LYS A 470 3.33 -39.11 3.00
N ARG A 471 3.30 -39.37 1.70
CA ARG A 471 3.54 -40.72 1.16
C ARG A 471 5.03 -41.08 1.31
N PRO A 472 5.38 -42.37 1.45
CA PRO A 472 6.78 -42.79 1.61
C PRO A 472 7.73 -42.33 0.49
N GLU A 473 7.21 -42.14 -0.72
CA GLU A 473 7.94 -41.66 -1.89
C GLU A 473 8.07 -40.13 -1.99
N GLN A 474 7.44 -39.38 -1.06
CA GLN A 474 7.52 -37.92 -1.04
C GLN A 474 8.76 -37.45 -0.28
N ASP A 475 9.32 -36.33 -0.76
CA ASP A 475 10.45 -35.67 -0.13
C ASP A 475 9.97 -34.87 1.11
N GLU A 476 10.74 -33.85 1.50
CA GLU A 476 10.23 -32.79 2.37
C GLU A 476 9.06 -32.05 1.70
N ILE A 477 7.95 -31.86 2.42
CA ILE A 477 6.79 -31.14 1.89
C ILE A 477 7.14 -29.66 1.80
N SER A 478 7.07 -29.14 0.58
CA SER A 478 7.39 -27.75 0.26
C SER A 478 6.16 -26.95 -0.18
N LEU A 479 5.08 -27.60 -0.61
CA LEU A 479 3.83 -26.97 -1.00
C LEU A 479 2.64 -27.71 -0.37
N VAL A 480 1.73 -26.99 0.29
CA VAL A 480 0.47 -27.53 0.82
C VAL A 480 -0.69 -26.78 0.17
N VAL A 481 -1.58 -27.53 -0.48
CA VAL A 481 -2.71 -27.00 -1.26
C VAL A 481 -3.97 -27.83 -1.07
N VAL A 482 -5.12 -27.26 -1.46
CA VAL A 482 -6.43 -27.92 -1.38
C VAL A 482 -7.06 -28.00 -2.76
N ARG A 483 -7.63 -29.17 -3.10
CA ARG A 483 -8.64 -29.28 -4.16
C ARG A 483 -10.01 -29.44 -3.51
N PRO A 484 -10.91 -28.44 -3.61
CA PRO A 484 -12.30 -28.57 -3.17
C PRO A 484 -13.02 -29.74 -3.85
N VAL A 485 -14.04 -30.31 -3.21
CA VAL A 485 -14.73 -31.56 -3.65
C VAL A 485 -15.26 -31.46 -5.08
N ARG A 486 -15.77 -30.28 -5.46
CA ARG A 486 -16.45 -30.05 -6.74
C ARG A 486 -15.55 -29.44 -7.80
N ASP A 487 -14.33 -29.07 -7.45
CA ASP A 487 -13.44 -28.36 -8.37
C ASP A 487 -12.60 -29.37 -9.17
N PRO A 488 -12.43 -29.17 -10.49
CA PRO A 488 -11.59 -30.04 -11.30
C PRO A 488 -10.09 -29.86 -10.99
N LYS A 489 -9.71 -28.73 -10.40
CA LYS A 489 -8.33 -28.31 -10.08
C LYS A 489 -8.28 -27.76 -8.65
N LEU A 490 -7.07 -27.50 -8.14
CA LEU A 490 -6.88 -26.82 -6.85
C LEU A 490 -7.52 -25.42 -6.85
N ASN A 491 -7.82 -24.89 -5.67
CA ASN A 491 -8.09 -23.45 -5.48
C ASN A 491 -6.84 -22.77 -4.88
N ALA A 492 -6.28 -21.80 -5.60
CA ALA A 492 -5.00 -21.17 -5.27
C ALA A 492 -5.15 -19.90 -4.42
N GLY A 493 -6.36 -19.63 -3.91
CA GLY A 493 -6.59 -18.50 -3.03
C GLY A 493 -6.11 -18.73 -1.60
N VAL A 494 -5.85 -19.99 -1.23
CA VAL A 494 -5.14 -20.32 0.01
C VAL A 494 -4.13 -21.43 -0.25
N LEU A 495 -2.87 -21.19 0.09
CA LEU A 495 -1.80 -22.19 0.01
C LEU A 495 -0.70 -21.92 1.03
N LEU A 496 0.09 -22.95 1.34
CA LEU A 496 1.34 -22.80 2.09
C LEU A 496 2.52 -23.22 1.25
N ILE A 497 3.60 -22.46 1.29
CA ILE A 497 4.83 -22.79 0.57
C ILE A 497 6.07 -22.55 1.44
N LYS A 498 6.95 -23.56 1.48
CA LYS A 498 8.20 -23.55 2.24
C LYS A 498 9.32 -22.90 1.45
N ASN A 499 10.23 -22.21 2.12
CA ASN A 499 11.41 -21.61 1.53
C ASN A 499 12.51 -22.65 1.27
N THR A 500 12.33 -23.45 0.22
CA THR A 500 13.29 -24.46 -0.24
C THR A 500 13.78 -24.16 -1.66
N ASP A 501 14.89 -24.79 -2.06
CA ASP A 501 15.32 -24.75 -3.46
C ASP A 501 14.28 -25.37 -4.39
N TRP A 502 13.52 -26.37 -3.89
CA TRP A 502 12.39 -26.94 -4.60
C TRP A 502 11.35 -25.86 -4.91
N SER A 503 10.90 -25.09 -3.91
CA SER A 503 9.86 -24.07 -4.09
C SER A 503 10.28 -22.95 -5.02
N ARG A 504 11.56 -22.52 -4.95
CA ARG A 504 12.10 -21.51 -5.86
C ARG A 504 12.05 -21.98 -7.31
N ARG A 505 12.49 -23.22 -7.58
CA ARG A 505 12.45 -23.79 -8.94
C ARG A 505 11.00 -24.05 -9.38
N PHE A 506 10.13 -24.49 -8.48
CA PHE A 506 8.71 -24.71 -8.73
C PHE A 506 8.02 -23.41 -9.17
N LEU A 507 8.18 -22.32 -8.43
CA LEU A 507 7.61 -21.02 -8.79
C LEU A 507 8.17 -20.49 -10.11
N ASN A 508 9.46 -20.72 -10.40
CA ASN A 508 10.04 -20.37 -11.70
C ASN A 508 9.39 -21.17 -12.84
N GLU A 509 9.11 -22.46 -12.62
CA GLU A 509 8.42 -23.29 -13.62
C GLU A 509 6.96 -22.89 -13.81
N VAL A 510 6.24 -22.50 -12.75
CA VAL A 510 4.89 -21.93 -12.88
C VAL A 510 4.91 -20.67 -13.76
N GLN A 511 5.94 -19.83 -13.63
CA GLN A 511 6.12 -18.64 -14.45
C GLN A 511 6.40 -18.94 -15.94
N THR A 512 6.76 -20.18 -16.33
CA THR A 512 7.00 -20.52 -17.74
C THR A 512 5.74 -20.95 -18.49
N ARG A 513 4.61 -21.14 -17.79
CA ARG A 513 3.34 -21.63 -18.34
C ARG A 513 2.54 -20.55 -19.06
N THR A 514 3.11 -20.06 -20.16
CA THR A 514 2.57 -18.97 -20.99
C THR A 514 1.15 -19.22 -21.50
N GLU A 515 0.77 -20.47 -21.69
CA GLU A 515 -0.56 -20.89 -22.11
C GLU A 515 -1.66 -20.47 -21.12
N TRP A 516 -1.31 -20.20 -19.86
CA TRP A 516 -2.23 -19.77 -18.81
C TRP A 516 -2.25 -18.26 -18.57
N TYR A 517 -1.44 -17.46 -19.26
CA TYR A 517 -1.39 -16.01 -19.03
C TYR A 517 -2.71 -15.30 -19.31
N ALA A 518 -3.48 -15.80 -20.29
CA ALA A 518 -4.74 -15.21 -20.72
C ALA A 518 -5.95 -16.17 -20.65
N LYS A 519 -5.74 -17.46 -20.39
CA LYS A 519 -6.82 -18.46 -20.25
C LYS A 519 -7.49 -18.38 -18.89
N SER A 520 -8.71 -18.89 -18.78
CA SER A 520 -9.40 -19.01 -17.49
C SER A 520 -8.58 -19.84 -16.49
N SER A 521 -8.78 -19.55 -15.20
CA SER A 521 -8.03 -20.13 -14.07
C SER A 521 -6.55 -19.72 -13.95
N TYR A 522 -5.98 -18.97 -14.90
CA TYR A 522 -4.73 -18.21 -14.75
C TYR A 522 -3.60 -18.97 -14.02
N GLU A 523 -2.96 -18.33 -13.03
CA GLU A 523 -1.88 -18.88 -12.24
C GLU A 523 -2.29 -20.12 -11.43
N GLN A 524 -3.56 -20.24 -11.03
CA GLN A 524 -4.07 -21.44 -10.35
C GLN A 524 -3.98 -22.69 -11.23
N ALA A 525 -4.34 -22.57 -12.52
CA ALA A 525 -4.18 -23.67 -13.46
C ALA A 525 -2.71 -23.96 -13.77
N ALA A 526 -1.87 -22.93 -13.85
CA ALA A 526 -0.42 -23.14 -14.00
C ALA A 526 0.18 -23.88 -12.80
N ILE A 527 -0.17 -23.51 -11.57
CA ILE A 527 0.24 -24.22 -10.35
C ILE A 527 -0.24 -25.67 -10.42
N TRP A 528 -1.51 -25.90 -10.79
CA TRP A 528 -2.07 -27.24 -10.91
C TRP A 528 -1.30 -28.12 -11.91
N ASP A 529 -1.03 -27.59 -13.10
CA ASP A 529 -0.33 -28.35 -14.14
C ASP A 529 1.10 -28.69 -13.70
N VAL A 530 1.83 -27.72 -13.13
CA VAL A 530 3.20 -27.94 -12.65
C VAL A 530 3.22 -28.91 -11.47
N MET A 531 2.31 -28.80 -10.49
CA MET A 531 2.33 -29.72 -9.34
C MET A 531 1.98 -31.16 -9.69
N MET A 532 1.31 -31.38 -10.84
CA MET A 532 0.96 -32.72 -11.34
C MET A 532 2.08 -33.35 -12.19
N ASP A 533 3.04 -32.56 -12.67
CA ASP A 533 4.21 -33.10 -13.37
C ASP A 533 5.06 -33.96 -12.39
N PRO A 534 5.47 -35.18 -12.78
CA PRO A 534 6.15 -36.12 -11.88
C PRO A 534 7.42 -35.60 -11.20
N GLN A 535 8.07 -34.59 -11.78
CA GLN A 535 9.26 -33.96 -11.22
C GLN A 535 8.97 -33.08 -9.98
N TRP A 536 7.71 -32.69 -9.77
CA TRP A 536 7.29 -31.79 -8.68
C TRP A 536 6.43 -32.50 -7.63
N THR A 537 5.70 -33.56 -7.99
CA THR A 537 4.73 -34.23 -7.10
C THR A 537 5.31 -34.66 -5.74
N SER A 538 6.61 -34.95 -5.65
CA SER A 538 7.26 -35.36 -4.40
C SER A 538 7.28 -34.25 -3.32
N GLY A 539 7.23 -32.97 -3.71
CA GLY A 539 7.26 -31.83 -2.79
C GLY A 539 5.89 -31.30 -2.38
N VAL A 540 4.80 -31.94 -2.82
CA VAL A 540 3.44 -31.40 -2.71
C VAL A 540 2.56 -32.25 -1.80
N TYR A 541 1.98 -31.64 -0.78
CA TYR A 541 0.89 -32.23 -0.02
C TYR A 541 -0.45 -31.65 -0.51
N LEU A 542 -1.27 -32.50 -1.13
CA LEU A 542 -2.59 -32.14 -1.63
C LEU A 542 -3.68 -32.70 -0.71
N TYR A 543 -4.42 -31.82 -0.05
CA TYR A 543 -5.72 -32.17 0.51
C TYR A 543 -6.73 -32.32 -0.63
N ASP A 544 -6.87 -33.56 -1.08
CA ASP A 544 -7.70 -33.86 -2.24
C ASP A 544 -9.17 -34.00 -1.88
N LYS A 545 -10.04 -33.30 -2.61
CA LYS A 545 -11.50 -33.28 -2.42
C LYS A 545 -11.86 -32.96 -0.97
N ASN A 546 -11.31 -31.86 -0.46
CA ASN A 546 -11.53 -31.40 0.90
C ASN A 546 -12.05 -29.97 0.90
N ASP A 547 -13.21 -29.73 1.50
CA ASP A 547 -13.84 -28.40 1.54
C ASP A 547 -13.59 -27.65 2.86
N HIS A 548 -12.94 -28.25 3.87
CA HIS A 548 -13.03 -27.78 5.27
C HIS A 548 -11.69 -27.44 5.93
N VAL A 549 -10.57 -27.82 5.31
CA VAL A 549 -9.26 -27.72 5.97
C VAL A 549 -8.72 -26.29 6.04
N MET A 550 -8.69 -25.55 4.93
CA MET A 550 -8.13 -24.19 4.89
C MET A 550 -8.57 -23.32 3.69
N ASN A 551 -9.54 -23.76 2.89
CA ASN A 551 -9.97 -23.00 1.70
C ASN A 551 -11.44 -23.28 1.38
N THR A 552 -12.31 -22.95 2.34
CA THR A 552 -13.72 -23.34 2.31
C THR A 552 -14.58 -22.34 1.54
N PHE A 553 -15.33 -22.82 0.57
CA PHE A 553 -16.31 -21.98 -0.11
C PHE A 553 -17.53 -21.69 0.79
N PRO A 554 -18.20 -20.53 0.64
CA PRO A 554 -19.33 -20.15 1.50
C PRO A 554 -20.47 -21.16 1.57
N LYS A 555 -20.77 -21.85 0.45
CA LYS A 555 -21.83 -22.88 0.38
C LYS A 555 -21.48 -24.15 1.16
N GLN A 556 -20.20 -24.38 1.44
CA GLN A 556 -19.67 -25.56 2.12
C GLN A 556 -19.25 -25.24 3.56
N TYR A 557 -19.23 -23.99 3.96
CA TYR A 557 -18.76 -23.58 5.28
C TYR A 557 -19.57 -24.24 6.42
N GLU A 558 -18.83 -24.86 7.34
CA GLU A 558 -19.31 -25.35 8.61
C GLU A 558 -18.62 -24.63 9.77
N GLU A 559 -19.28 -24.58 10.94
CA GLU A 559 -18.68 -23.92 12.10
C GLU A 559 -17.40 -24.64 12.53
N GLY A 560 -16.34 -23.86 12.72
CA GLY A 560 -15.00 -24.36 13.00
C GLY A 560 -14.15 -24.58 11.75
N ASP A 561 -14.65 -24.34 10.54
CA ASP A 561 -13.79 -24.29 9.35
C ASP A 561 -12.78 -23.15 9.46
N PHE A 562 -11.57 -23.39 8.97
CA PHE A 562 -10.46 -22.46 9.23
C PHE A 562 -10.61 -21.14 8.48
N ILE A 563 -10.77 -21.22 7.16
CA ILE A 563 -10.84 -20.07 6.27
C ILE A 563 -12.04 -20.22 5.36
N ILE A 564 -12.84 -19.16 5.28
CA ILE A 564 -13.88 -19.00 4.26
C ILE A 564 -13.34 -18.13 3.12
N HIS A 565 -13.45 -18.62 1.89
CA HIS A 565 -12.91 -17.97 0.70
C HIS A 565 -14.04 -17.57 -0.25
N PHE A 566 -14.29 -16.27 -0.32
CA PHE A 566 -15.34 -15.70 -1.16
C PHE A 566 -14.83 -15.48 -2.59
N ALA A 567 -14.61 -16.56 -3.35
CA ALA A 567 -14.15 -16.52 -4.74
C ALA A 567 -15.27 -16.69 -5.79
N PRO A 568 -16.16 -15.71 -6.03
CA PRO A 568 -17.16 -15.77 -7.09
C PRO A 568 -16.66 -15.16 -8.41
N ALA A 569 -17.50 -15.26 -9.45
CA ALA A 569 -17.34 -14.56 -10.72
C ALA A 569 -17.69 -13.05 -10.66
N GLY A 570 -18.03 -12.53 -9.47
CA GLY A 570 -18.45 -11.14 -9.22
C GLY A 570 -17.65 -10.49 -8.10
N CYS A 571 -18.16 -9.38 -7.55
CA CYS A 571 -17.48 -8.66 -6.47
C CYS A 571 -17.87 -9.20 -5.08
N PRO A 572 -16.94 -9.82 -4.30
CA PRO A 572 -17.27 -10.43 -3.01
C PRO A 572 -17.22 -9.46 -1.82
N ALA A 573 -17.04 -8.15 -2.03
CA ALA A 573 -16.80 -7.22 -0.92
C ALA A 573 -17.93 -7.19 0.13
N VAL A 574 -19.20 -7.28 -0.29
CA VAL A 574 -20.35 -7.29 0.62
C VAL A 574 -20.35 -8.50 1.56
N PRO A 575 -20.32 -9.76 1.06
CA PRO A 575 -20.27 -10.92 1.96
C PRO A 575 -18.96 -10.99 2.75
N VAL A 576 -17.83 -10.51 2.21
CA VAL A 576 -16.57 -10.42 2.97
C VAL A 576 -16.72 -9.48 4.17
N LEU A 577 -17.27 -8.27 3.98
CA LEU A 577 -17.51 -7.31 5.07
C LEU A 577 -18.46 -7.89 6.13
N GLU A 578 -19.51 -8.59 5.71
CA GLU A 578 -20.44 -9.25 6.63
C GLU A 578 -19.72 -10.33 7.46
N ALA A 579 -18.92 -11.19 6.82
CA ALA A 579 -18.16 -12.23 7.50
C ALA A 579 -17.17 -11.63 8.50
N LEU A 580 -16.40 -10.61 8.10
CA LEU A 580 -15.44 -9.93 8.97
C LEU A 580 -16.11 -9.31 10.20
N ARG A 581 -17.28 -8.69 10.03
CA ARG A 581 -18.07 -8.16 11.16
C ARG A 581 -18.50 -9.28 12.11
N LYS A 582 -19.00 -10.39 11.57
CA LYS A 582 -19.44 -11.56 12.35
C LYS A 582 -18.29 -12.19 13.13
N VAL A 583 -17.15 -12.48 12.48
CA VAL A 583 -15.93 -12.99 13.12
C VAL A 583 -15.49 -12.07 14.26
N LYS A 584 -15.42 -10.76 14.02
CA LYS A 584 -15.02 -9.78 15.04
C LYS A 584 -15.94 -9.78 16.27
N ASN A 585 -17.22 -10.08 16.07
CA ASN A 585 -18.22 -10.14 17.13
C ASN A 585 -18.35 -11.52 17.78
N GLY A 586 -17.61 -12.54 17.32
CA GLY A 586 -17.79 -13.93 17.75
C GLY A 586 -19.13 -14.53 17.30
N GLU A 587 -19.72 -13.99 16.23
CA GLU A 587 -20.95 -14.49 15.62
C GLU A 587 -20.62 -15.57 14.57
N SER A 588 -21.54 -16.52 14.40
CA SER A 588 -21.51 -17.51 13.32
C SER A 588 -21.46 -16.85 11.93
N VAL A 589 -20.52 -17.28 11.08
CA VAL A 589 -20.42 -16.87 9.67
C VAL A 589 -21.13 -17.83 8.72
N LYS A 590 -21.73 -18.92 9.23
CA LYS A 590 -22.53 -19.83 8.42
C LYS A 590 -23.68 -19.09 7.74
N GLY A 591 -23.85 -19.34 6.45
CA GLY A 591 -24.89 -18.67 5.64
C GLY A 591 -24.43 -17.40 4.93
N VAL A 592 -23.30 -16.80 5.31
CA VAL A 592 -22.81 -15.59 4.65
C VAL A 592 -22.34 -15.92 3.24
N GLY A 593 -22.81 -15.17 2.23
CA GLY A 593 -22.35 -15.31 0.85
C GLY A 593 -22.77 -16.60 0.13
N ILE A 594 -23.77 -17.34 0.64
CA ILE A 594 -24.29 -18.55 -0.04
C ILE A 594 -24.92 -18.21 -1.41
N ASP A 595 -25.56 -17.06 -1.52
CA ASP A 595 -26.25 -16.65 -2.76
C ASP A 595 -25.33 -15.95 -3.77
N TYR A 596 -24.06 -15.73 -3.40
CA TYR A 596 -23.05 -15.09 -4.23
C TYR A 596 -22.31 -16.06 -5.15
#